data_AF-A0A2N2ENP0-F1
#
_entry.id   AF-A0A2N2ENP0-F1
#
_cell.length_a   1.000
_cell.length_b   1.000
_cell.length_c   1.000
_cell.angle_alpha   90.00
_cell.angle_beta   90.00
_cell.angle_gamma   90.00
#
_symmetry.space_group_name_H-M   'P 1'
#
loop_
_entity.id
_entity.type
_entity.pdbx_description
1 polymer ?
#
loop_
_entity_poly.entity_id
_entity_poly.type
_entity_poly.pdbx_seq_one_letter_code
_entity_poly.pdbx_strand_id
1 'polypeptide(L)'
;MRLLQALAYSTFFALAYSWVLVWVLERREKKYGQGALSFSDAFLAGSVTLVLVYLSNIFVFIIWPRSAASFNVLLVTALAGFCLYKESTYKLQQKRIAHRWRAEVRLLNIYISKDPANAAYFGRLSDLHCKLGEKDRALEAARMAEKLEPTERNRWRIKQLNED
;
A
#
# COMPACT_ATOMS: atom_id res chain seq x y z
N MET A 1 -2.98 1.31 44.38
CA MET A 1 -3.56 2.22 43.36
C MET A 1 -2.61 2.53 42.19
N ARG A 2 -1.33 2.89 42.43
CA ARG A 2 -0.39 3.27 41.36
C ARG A 2 -0.06 2.16 40.33
N LEU A 3 0.02 0.90 40.76
CA LEU A 3 0.30 -0.24 39.86
C LEU A 3 -0.86 -0.53 38.89
N LEU A 4 -2.10 -0.52 39.37
CA LEU A 4 -3.30 -0.71 38.55
C LEU A 4 -3.42 0.37 37.47
N GLN A 5 -3.11 1.62 37.82
CA GLN A 5 -3.08 2.73 36.87
C GLN A 5 -1.97 2.56 35.82
N ALA A 6 -0.78 2.12 36.22
CA ALA A 6 0.33 1.87 35.31
C ALA A 6 0.03 0.71 34.34
N LEU A 7 -0.61 -0.36 34.82
CA LEU A 7 -1.05 -1.48 33.98
C LEU A 7 -2.09 -1.03 32.97
N ALA A 8 -3.15 -0.34 33.42
CA ALA A 8 -4.19 0.17 32.55
C ALA A 8 -3.61 1.10 31.47
N TYR A 9 -2.77 2.07 31.86
CA TYR A 9 -2.10 2.98 30.94
C TYR A 9 -1.24 2.23 29.91
N SER A 10 -0.42 1.28 30.36
CA SER A 10 0.47 0.51 29.49
C SER A 10 -0.32 -0.30 28.46
N THR A 11 -1.45 -0.90 28.87
CA THR A 11 -2.34 -1.62 27.96
C THR A 11 -2.94 -0.71 26.90
N PHE A 12 -3.55 0.41 27.30
CA PHE A 12 -4.15 1.36 26.35
C PHE A 12 -3.12 1.96 25.41
N PHE A 13 -1.94 2.31 25.92
CA PHE A 13 -0.85 2.85 25.12
C PHE A 13 -0.35 1.83 24.09
N ALA A 14 -0.08 0.59 24.51
CA ALA A 14 0.38 -0.46 23.60
C ALA A 14 -0.66 -0.80 22.53
N LEU A 15 -1.95 -0.81 22.88
CA LEU A 15 -3.04 -1.00 21.92
C LEU A 15 -3.09 0.14 20.90
N ALA A 16 -3.06 1.40 21.35
CA ALA A 16 -3.07 2.56 20.47
C ALA A 16 -1.83 2.59 19.55
N TYR A 17 -0.66 2.28 20.09
CA TYR A 17 0.59 2.23 19.36
C TYR A 17 0.56 1.15 18.26
N SER A 18 0.17 -0.07 18.63
CA SER A 18 0.05 -1.19 17.69
C SER A 18 -1.00 -0.91 16.62
N TRP A 19 -2.15 -0.35 17.00
CA TRP A 19 -3.21 0.05 16.06
C TRP A 19 -2.68 1.03 15.00
N VAL A 20 -1.97 2.09 15.42
CA VAL A 20 -1.41 3.08 14.48
C VAL A 20 -0.39 2.43 13.56
N LEU A 21 0.46 1.53 14.07
CA LEU A 21 1.44 0.82 13.26
C LEU A 21 0.75 -0.04 12.19
N VAL A 22 -0.24 -0.85 12.58
CA VAL A 22 -1.01 -1.71 11.65
C VAL A 22 -1.72 -0.85 10.61
N TRP A 23 -2.35 0.25 11.04
CA TRP A 23 -3.02 1.18 10.13
C TRP A 23 -2.07 1.76 9.08
N VAL A 24 -0.83 2.11 9.45
CA VAL A 24 0.21 2.59 8.52
C VAL A 24 0.65 1.51 7.53
N LEU A 25 0.73 0.25 7.99
CA LEU A 25 1.05 -0.88 7.13
C LEU A 25 -0.06 -1.15 6.11
N GLU A 26 -1.33 -1.19 6.56
CA GLU A 26 -2.50 -1.37 5.68
C GLU A 26 -2.64 -0.22 4.67
N ARG A 27 -2.26 1.00 5.05
CA ARG A 27 -2.36 2.17 4.17
C ARG A 27 -1.55 2.02 2.88
N ARG A 28 -0.53 1.16 2.87
CA ARG A 28 0.25 0.80 1.67
C ARG A 28 -0.65 0.28 0.54
N GLU A 29 -1.56 -0.62 0.86
CA GLU A 29 -2.45 -1.26 -0.11
C GLU A 29 -3.54 -0.28 -0.54
N LYS A 30 -4.28 0.25 0.45
CA LYS A 30 -5.46 1.10 0.22
C LYS A 30 -5.13 2.38 -0.57
N LYS A 31 -3.99 3.01 -0.31
CA LYS A 31 -3.64 4.31 -0.91
C LYS A 31 -2.73 4.22 -2.12
N TYR A 32 -1.84 3.21 -2.17
CA TYR A 32 -0.80 3.14 -3.20
C TYR A 32 -0.94 1.94 -4.14
N GLY A 33 -1.88 1.00 -3.88
CA GLY A 33 -2.09 -0.18 -4.71
C GLY A 33 -0.87 -1.10 -4.77
N GLN A 34 0.01 -1.05 -3.76
CA GLN A 34 1.30 -1.74 -3.78
C GLN A 34 1.24 -3.10 -3.07
N GLY A 35 0.63 -4.07 -3.74
CA GLY A 35 0.54 -5.46 -3.30
C GLY A 35 -0.41 -5.67 -2.12
N ALA A 36 -0.89 -6.90 -1.98
CA ALA A 36 -1.66 -7.33 -0.81
C ALA A 36 -0.67 -7.57 0.34
N LEU A 37 -0.80 -6.80 1.41
CA LEU A 37 -0.11 -7.13 2.65
C LEU A 37 -0.93 -8.25 3.30
N SER A 38 -0.34 -9.43 3.50
CA SER A 38 -1.08 -10.53 4.10
C SER A 38 -1.58 -10.09 5.47
N PHE A 39 -2.85 -10.35 5.76
CA PHE A 39 -3.43 -10.10 7.08
C PHE A 39 -2.57 -10.73 8.18
N SER A 40 -2.00 -11.92 7.91
CA SER A 40 -1.08 -12.61 8.82
C SER A 40 0.17 -11.78 9.14
N ASP A 41 0.74 -11.09 8.15
CA ASP A 41 1.96 -10.27 8.35
C ASP A 41 1.64 -9.01 9.15
N ALA A 42 0.51 -8.35 8.85
CA ALA A 42 0.04 -7.19 9.59
C ALA A 42 -0.29 -7.55 11.05
N PHE A 43 -0.97 -8.68 11.25
CA PHE A 43 -1.33 -9.19 12.57
C PHE A 43 -0.10 -9.61 13.38
N LEU A 44 0.87 -10.29 12.76
CA LEU A 44 2.13 -10.65 13.41
C LEU A 44 2.93 -9.41 13.81
N ALA A 45 3.04 -8.42 12.91
CA ALA A 45 3.73 -7.17 13.23
C ALA A 45 3.02 -6.40 14.37
N GLY A 46 1.69 -6.34 14.35
CA GLY A 46 0.89 -5.69 15.38
C GLY A 46 1.01 -6.37 16.75
N SER A 47 0.90 -7.70 16.79
CA SER A 47 0.98 -8.49 18.04
C SER A 47 2.37 -8.42 18.68
N VAL A 48 3.44 -8.59 17.89
CA VAL A 48 4.82 -8.46 18.39
C VAL A 48 5.08 -7.06 18.93
N THR A 49 4.64 -6.02 18.21
CA THR A 49 4.79 -4.63 18.66
C THR A 49 4.03 -4.37 19.95
N LEU A 50 2.79 -4.88 20.05
CA LEU A 50 1.96 -4.71 21.24
C LEU A 50 2.66 -5.29 22.47
N VAL A 51 3.15 -6.54 22.37
CA VAL A 51 3.83 -7.21 23.49
C VAL A 51 5.11 -6.46 23.89
N LEU A 52 5.93 -6.06 22.91
CA LEU A 52 7.17 -5.33 23.18
C LEU A 52 6.94 -3.96 23.82
N VAL A 53 5.98 -3.18 23.31
CA VAL A 53 5.64 -1.86 23.85
C VAL A 53 5.03 -1.99 25.25
N TYR A 54 4.17 -2.99 25.45
CA TYR A 54 3.57 -3.25 26.76
C TYR A 54 4.62 -3.62 27.82
N LEU A 55 5.47 -4.61 27.52
CA LEU A 55 6.51 -5.06 28.45
C LEU A 55 7.55 -3.98 28.74
N SER A 56 7.99 -3.24 27.71
CA SER A 56 8.94 -2.13 27.90
C SER A 56 8.34 -1.00 28.74
N ASN A 57 7.06 -0.65 28.54
CA ASN A 57 6.40 0.35 29.39
C ASN A 57 6.31 -0.09 30.85
N ILE A 58 5.88 -1.32 31.12
CA ILE A 58 5.83 -1.85 32.50
C ILE A 58 7.21 -1.82 33.15
N PHE A 59 8.24 -2.27 32.42
CA PHE A 59 9.61 -2.29 32.91
C PHE A 59 10.12 -0.89 33.26
N VAL A 60 9.89 0.10 32.39
CA VAL A 60 10.28 1.49 32.64
C VAL A 60 9.49 2.10 33.81
N PHE A 61 8.19 1.82 33.94
CA PHE A 61 7.38 2.30 35.07
C PHE A 61 7.85 1.74 36.42
N ILE A 62 8.32 0.48 36.46
CA ILE A 62 8.81 -0.16 37.70
C ILE A 62 10.19 0.37 38.07
N ILE A 63 11.11 0.45 37.12
CA ILE A 63 12.53 0.76 37.40
C ILE A 63 12.78 2.26 37.45
N TRP A 64 12.22 3.02 36.52
CA TRP A 64 12.46 4.46 36.39
C TRP A 64 11.16 5.25 36.16
N PRO A 65 10.31 5.42 37.19
CA PRO A 65 9.03 6.10 37.06
C PRO A 65 9.18 7.57 36.61
N ARG A 66 10.30 8.22 36.93
CA ARG A 66 10.59 9.61 36.52
C ARG A 66 10.87 9.73 35.02
N SER A 67 11.40 8.69 34.37
CA SER A 67 11.69 8.70 32.93
C SER A 67 10.61 8.03 32.09
N ALA A 68 9.52 7.53 32.69
CA ALA A 68 8.42 6.92 31.94
C ALA A 68 7.79 7.89 30.95
N ALA A 69 7.68 9.18 31.30
CA ALA A 69 7.16 10.20 30.40
C ALA A 69 8.08 10.40 29.18
N SER A 70 9.38 10.56 29.40
CA SER A 70 10.35 10.75 28.31
C SER A 70 10.46 9.52 27.42
N PHE A 71 10.36 8.31 27.98
CA PHE A 71 10.32 7.07 27.20
C PHE A 71 9.08 7.00 26.29
N ASN A 72 7.89 7.33 26.79
CA ASN A 72 6.68 7.35 25.97
C ASN A 72 6.77 8.41 24.85
N VAL A 73 7.32 9.60 25.14
CA VAL A 73 7.57 10.63 24.11
C VAL A 73 8.52 10.12 23.04
N LEU A 74 9.58 9.41 23.43
CA LEU A 74 10.52 8.79 22.50
C LEU A 74 9.82 7.75 21.62
N LEU A 75 9.00 6.87 22.20
CA LEU A 75 8.23 5.88 21.43
C LEU A 75 7.30 6.54 20.41
N VAL A 76 6.53 7.55 20.82
CA VAL A 76 5.63 8.28 19.91
C VAL A 76 6.42 8.97 18.79
N THR A 77 7.58 9.54 19.12
CA THR A 77 8.45 10.20 18.12
C THR A 77 9.04 9.19 17.14
N ALA A 78 9.46 8.02 17.62
CA ALA A 78 9.93 6.92 16.79
C ALA A 78 8.82 6.42 15.85
N LEU A 79 7.59 6.27 16.35
CA LEU A 79 6.43 5.90 15.55
C LEU A 79 6.14 6.94 14.47
N ALA A 80 6.12 8.22 14.82
CA ALA A 80 5.91 9.31 13.87
C ALA A 80 7.00 9.32 12.78
N GLY A 81 8.27 9.15 13.16
CA GLY A 81 9.38 9.02 12.22
C GLY A 81 9.22 7.82 11.28
N PHE A 82 8.80 6.67 11.81
CA PHE A 82 8.49 5.48 11.01
C PHE A 82 7.34 5.72 10.02
N CYS A 83 6.27 6.41 10.45
CA CYS A 83 5.15 6.78 9.59
C CYS A 83 5.61 7.62 8.39
N LEU A 84 6.39 8.67 8.65
CA LEU A 84 6.92 9.55 7.61
C LEU A 84 7.88 8.82 6.67
N TYR A 85 8.77 7.99 7.24
CA TYR A 85 9.67 7.16 6.46
C TYR A 85 8.89 6.24 5.52
N LYS A 86 7.92 5.47 6.03
CA LYS A 86 7.10 4.57 5.21
C LYS A 86 6.36 5.33 4.12
N GLU A 87 5.73 6.46 4.42
CA GLU A 87 5.03 7.27 3.43
C GLU A 87 5.98 7.73 2.29
N SER A 88 7.20 8.15 2.63
CA SER A 88 8.20 8.53 1.63
C SER A 88 8.59 7.36 0.73
N THR A 89 8.79 6.16 1.31
CA THR A 89 9.14 4.95 0.55
C THR A 89 8.02 4.52 -0.38
N TYR A 90 6.76 4.59 0.06
CA TYR A 90 5.61 4.22 -0.76
C TYR A 90 5.44 5.16 -1.95
N LYS A 91 5.61 6.48 -1.74
CA LYS A 91 5.60 7.47 -2.84
C LYS A 91 6.73 7.22 -3.84
N LEU A 92 7.93 6.90 -3.37
CA LEU A 92 9.07 6.59 -4.24
C LEU A 92 8.83 5.31 -5.05
N GLN A 93 8.32 4.25 -4.43
CA GLN A 93 7.98 3.00 -5.12
C GLN A 93 6.89 3.21 -6.16
N GLN A 94 5.86 4.02 -5.85
CA GLN A 94 4.77 4.31 -6.79
C GLN A 94 5.31 5.02 -8.04
N LYS A 95 6.19 6.02 -7.85
CA LYS A 95 6.85 6.71 -8.96
C LYS A 95 7.70 5.76 -9.82
N ARG A 96 8.45 4.84 -9.20
CA ARG A 96 9.26 3.85 -9.93
C ARG A 96 8.37 2.88 -10.74
N ILE A 97 7.29 2.39 -10.15
CA ILE A 97 6.34 1.49 -10.81
C ILE A 97 5.67 2.22 -11.99
N ALA A 98 5.18 3.44 -11.78
CA ALA A 98 4.59 4.24 -12.84
C ALA A 98 5.59 4.53 -13.98
N HIS A 99 6.86 4.78 -13.63
CA HIS A 99 7.91 4.97 -14.63
C HIS A 99 8.16 3.70 -15.46
N ARG A 100 8.15 2.51 -14.84
CA ARG A 100 8.25 1.22 -15.54
C ARG A 100 7.06 1.01 -16.47
N TRP A 101 5.84 1.25 -16.03
CA TRP A 101 4.66 1.14 -16.89
C TRP A 101 4.71 2.08 -18.09
N ARG A 102 5.16 3.33 -17.91
CA ARG A 102 5.36 4.25 -19.03
C ARG A 102 6.45 3.79 -20.00
N ALA A 103 7.51 3.15 -19.51
CA ALA A 103 8.52 2.54 -20.37
C ALA A 103 7.93 1.37 -21.18
N GLU A 104 7.09 0.54 -20.55
CA GLU A 104 6.40 -0.58 -21.20
C GLU A 104 5.41 -0.09 -22.27
N VAL A 105 4.63 0.96 -21.99
CA VAL A 105 3.74 1.62 -22.98
C VAL A 105 4.53 2.09 -24.20
N ARG A 106 5.70 2.73 -24.00
CA ARG A 106 6.57 3.16 -25.10
C ARG A 106 7.05 1.99 -25.95
N LEU A 107 7.42 0.87 -25.33
CA LEU A 107 7.84 -0.34 -26.05
C LEU A 107 6.68 -0.96 -26.83
N LEU A 108 5.49 -1.04 -26.23
CA LEU A 108 4.29 -1.54 -26.92
C LEU A 108 3.92 -0.69 -28.13
N ASN A 109 4.02 0.63 -28.03
CA ASN A 109 3.78 1.50 -29.19
C ASN A 109 4.77 1.24 -30.34
N ILE A 110 6.03 0.91 -30.03
CA ILE A 110 7.03 0.50 -31.03
C ILE A 110 6.70 -0.88 -31.62
N TYR A 111 6.13 -1.80 -30.84
CA TYR A 111 5.71 -3.10 -31.37
C TYR A 111 4.46 -2.99 -32.24
N ILE A 112 3.49 -2.16 -31.83
CA ILE A 112 2.28 -1.86 -32.61
C ILE A 112 2.63 -1.20 -33.94
N SER A 113 3.65 -0.33 -33.99
CA SER A 113 4.07 0.28 -35.26
C SER A 113 4.71 -0.74 -36.22
N LYS A 114 5.24 -1.86 -35.71
CA LYS A 114 5.79 -2.95 -36.52
C LYS A 114 4.72 -3.97 -36.92
N ASP A 115 3.79 -4.26 -36.01
CA ASP A 115 2.69 -5.20 -36.23
C ASP A 115 1.38 -4.61 -35.67
N PRO A 116 0.66 -3.82 -36.50
CA PRO A 116 -0.56 -3.15 -36.06
C PRO A 116 -1.78 -4.09 -35.98
N ALA A 117 -1.68 -5.32 -36.49
CA ALA A 117 -2.79 -6.28 -36.50
C ALA A 117 -2.87 -7.10 -35.21
N ASN A 118 -1.88 -6.99 -34.32
CA ASN A 118 -1.81 -7.79 -33.11
C ASN A 118 -2.67 -7.21 -31.98
N ALA A 119 -3.85 -7.82 -31.77
CA ALA A 119 -4.80 -7.44 -30.72
C ALA A 119 -4.22 -7.56 -29.29
N ALA A 120 -3.27 -8.47 -29.05
CA ALA A 120 -2.70 -8.69 -27.73
C ALA A 120 -1.91 -7.46 -27.23
N TYR A 121 -1.27 -6.70 -28.13
CA TYR A 121 -0.58 -5.46 -27.76
C TYR A 121 -1.56 -4.39 -27.28
N PHE A 122 -2.71 -4.25 -27.95
CA PHE A 122 -3.75 -3.31 -27.54
C PHE A 122 -4.42 -3.72 -26.22
N GLY A 123 -4.62 -5.02 -26.00
CA GLY A 123 -5.08 -5.55 -24.71
C GLY A 123 -4.12 -5.22 -23.57
N ARG A 124 -2.82 -5.44 -23.77
CA ARG A 124 -1.79 -5.09 -22.77
C ARG A 124 -1.68 -3.59 -22.54
N LEU A 125 -1.81 -2.79 -23.61
CA LEU A 125 -1.77 -1.34 -23.55
C LEU A 125 -2.97 -0.79 -22.74
N SER A 126 -4.17 -1.36 -22.93
CA SER A 126 -5.34 -1.07 -22.10
C SER A 126 -5.08 -1.33 -20.61
N ASP A 127 -4.51 -2.49 -20.27
CA ASP A 127 -4.17 -2.83 -18.88
C ASP A 127 -3.17 -1.86 -18.25
N LEU A 128 -2.18 -1.40 -19.02
CA LEU A 128 -1.17 -0.46 -18.53
C LEU A 128 -1.75 0.94 -18.33
N HIS A 129 -2.62 1.41 -19.23
CA HIS A 129 -3.30 2.69 -19.05
C HIS A 129 -4.25 2.66 -17.85
N CYS A 130 -4.93 1.55 -17.58
CA CYS A 130 -5.70 1.37 -16.34
C CYS A 130 -4.83 1.54 -15.11
N LYS A 131 -3.66 0.87 -15.08
CA LYS A 131 -2.69 0.98 -13.98
C LYS A 131 -2.13 2.38 -13.80
N LEU A 132 -2.02 3.15 -14.88
CA LEU A 132 -1.59 4.55 -14.87
C LEU A 132 -2.71 5.54 -14.49
N GLY A 133 -3.97 5.08 -14.39
CA GLY A 133 -5.14 5.94 -14.16
C GLY A 133 -5.62 6.69 -15.40
N GLU A 134 -5.20 6.29 -16.60
CA GLU A 134 -5.53 6.92 -17.87
C GLU A 134 -6.72 6.20 -18.52
N LYS A 135 -7.92 6.36 -17.94
CA LYS A 135 -9.12 5.59 -18.31
C LYS A 135 -9.52 5.71 -19.79
N ASP A 136 -9.51 6.93 -20.34
CA ASP A 136 -9.92 7.17 -21.73
C ASP A 136 -9.03 6.42 -22.72
N ARG A 137 -7.71 6.48 -22.50
CA ARG A 137 -6.72 5.75 -23.32
C ARG A 137 -6.84 4.25 -23.15
N ALA A 138 -7.19 3.78 -21.95
CA ALA A 138 -7.43 2.37 -21.70
C ALA A 138 -8.64 1.86 -22.50
N LEU A 139 -9.71 2.66 -22.57
CA LEU A 139 -10.92 2.36 -23.36
C LEU A 139 -10.63 2.35 -24.86
N GLU A 140 -9.90 3.35 -25.36
CA GLU A 140 -9.49 3.39 -26.77
C GLU A 140 -8.70 2.15 -27.17
N ALA A 141 -7.72 1.77 -26.35
CA ALA A 141 -6.93 0.56 -26.58
C ALA A 141 -7.77 -0.72 -26.52
N ALA A 142 -8.70 -0.82 -25.57
CA ALA A 142 -9.61 -1.97 -25.48
C ALA A 142 -10.53 -2.09 -26.71
N ARG A 143 -11.04 -0.96 -27.23
CA ARG A 143 -11.84 -0.92 -28.47
C ARG A 143 -11.03 -1.33 -29.69
N MET A 144 -9.76 -0.91 -29.77
CA MET A 144 -8.86 -1.35 -30.84
C MET A 144 -8.57 -2.85 -30.76
N ALA A 145 -8.39 -3.40 -29.56
CA ALA A 145 -8.25 -4.83 -29.36
C ALA A 145 -9.50 -5.62 -29.80
N GLU A 146 -10.70 -5.15 -29.44
CA GLU A 146 -11.96 -5.77 -29.89
C GLU A 146 -12.15 -5.69 -31.41
N LYS A 147 -11.78 -4.55 -32.03
CA LYS A 147 -11.87 -4.37 -33.47
C LYS A 147 -10.98 -5.35 -34.24
N LEU A 148 -9.80 -5.65 -33.70
CA LEU A 148 -8.86 -6.61 -34.29
C LEU A 148 -9.27 -8.06 -33.99
N GLU A 149 -9.66 -8.33 -32.75
CA GLU A 149 -10.04 -9.66 -32.29
C GLU A 149 -11.31 -9.57 -31.42
N PRO A 150 -12.50 -9.82 -32.00
CA PRO A 150 -13.78 -9.69 -31.30
C PRO A 150 -14.04 -10.91 -30.41
N THR A 151 -13.31 -10.99 -29.29
CA THR A 151 -13.49 -12.01 -28.25
C THR A 151 -14.44 -11.51 -27.16
N GLU A 152 -15.13 -12.44 -26.49
CA GLU A 152 -15.94 -12.12 -25.30
C GLU A 152 -15.11 -11.43 -24.21
N ARG A 153 -13.84 -11.84 -24.07
CA ARG A 153 -12.89 -11.21 -23.14
C ARG A 153 -12.72 -9.71 -23.41
N ASN A 154 -12.52 -9.32 -24.67
CA ASN A 154 -12.33 -7.92 -25.04
C ASN A 154 -13.61 -7.10 -24.84
N ARG A 155 -14.78 -7.66 -25.17
CA ARG A 155 -16.09 -7.06 -24.90
C ARG A 155 -16.32 -6.82 -23.41
N TRP A 156 -16.06 -7.84 -22.60
CA TRP A 156 -16.23 -7.75 -21.15
C TRP A 156 -15.29 -6.70 -20.55
N ARG A 157 -14.07 -6.59 -21.07
CA ARG A 157 -13.10 -5.56 -20.66
C ARG A 157 -13.61 -4.14 -20.92
N ILE A 158 -14.20 -3.88 -22.10
CA ILE A 158 -14.77 -2.56 -22.42
C ILE A 158 -15.95 -2.24 -21.51
N LYS A 159 -16.82 -3.22 -21.25
CA LYS A 159 -17.95 -3.07 -20.33
C LYS A 159 -17.47 -2.71 -18.92
N GLN A 160 -16.49 -3.45 -18.40
CA GLN A 160 -15.87 -3.18 -17.10
C GLN A 160 -15.32 -1.75 -17.03
N LEU A 161 -14.58 -1.33 -18.05
CA LEU A 161 -14.00 0.01 -18.10
C LEU A 161 -15.03 1.14 -18.26
N ASN A 162 -16.25 0.86 -18.71
CA ASN A 162 -17.33 1.86 -18.74
C ASN A 162 -18.07 1.95 -17.40
N GLU A 163 -18.12 0.86 -16.63
CA GLU A 163 -18.83 0.76 -15.35
C GLU A 163 -18.00 1.25 -14.15
N ASP A 164 -16.67 1.09 -14.19
CA ASP A 164 -15.71 1.63 -13.21
C ASP A 164 -15.57 3.17 -13.29
#